data_AF-A0A0F8ZX04-F1
#
_entry.id   AF-A0A0F8ZX04-F1
#
_cell.length_a   1.000
_cell.length_b   1.000
_cell.length_c   1.000
_cell.angle_alpha   90.00
_cell.angle_beta   90.00
_cell.angle_gamma   90.00
#
_symmetry.space_group_name_H-M   'P 1'
#
loop_
_entity.id
_entity.type
_entity.pdbx_description
1 polymer ?
#
loop_
_entity_poly.entity_id
_entity_poly.type
_entity_poly.pdbx_seq_one_letter_code
_entity_poly.pdbx_strand_id
1 'polypeptide(L)'
;LVTLMKKTVVKKKRKRRPQAFDVLARPRRKKGRKRPKLIKINKVPLSKVDAKNLRNFITDRSLARTSRIKLRGRGRPQKPRLPVPPGFAKRTRKKFRSFRIVKGKKIPLRKGKVIEKSRFLLDTKSEKRSITLSRKVAELNRKARSKLRPIKRSQPRRKVSQKTLDALARGRKIRLQNLKKKR
;
A
#
# COMPACT_ATOMS: atom_id res chain seq x y z
N LEU A 1 -41.92 -61.13 12.14
CA LEU A 1 -41.78 -59.89 11.34
C LEU A 1 -40.70 -59.02 11.96
N VAL A 2 -39.48 -59.01 11.40
CA VAL A 2 -38.37 -58.17 11.89
C VAL A 2 -38.22 -56.96 10.97
N THR A 3 -38.64 -55.80 11.47
CA THR A 3 -38.63 -54.54 10.71
C THR A 3 -37.24 -53.92 10.76
N LEU A 4 -36.48 -54.01 9.67
CA LEU A 4 -35.15 -53.40 9.54
C LEU A 4 -35.27 -51.86 9.48
N MET A 5 -34.93 -51.17 10.56
CA MET A 5 -34.89 -49.70 10.59
C MET A 5 -33.68 -49.17 9.77
N LYS A 6 -33.96 -48.53 8.63
CA LYS A 6 -32.94 -47.86 7.80
C LYS A 6 -32.43 -46.59 8.49
N LYS A 7 -31.17 -46.62 8.96
CA LYS A 7 -30.47 -45.42 9.48
C LYS A 7 -30.26 -44.39 8.38
N THR A 8 -30.84 -43.21 8.52
CA THR A 8 -30.64 -42.06 7.63
C THR A 8 -29.27 -41.42 7.89
N VAL A 9 -28.33 -41.57 6.95
CA VAL A 9 -27.01 -40.94 7.02
C VAL A 9 -27.14 -39.45 6.72
N VAL A 10 -27.12 -38.61 7.77
CA VAL A 10 -27.11 -37.15 7.63
C VAL A 10 -25.78 -36.71 7.01
N LYS A 11 -25.78 -36.41 5.71
CA LYS A 11 -24.59 -35.90 4.99
C LYS A 11 -24.15 -34.56 5.57
N LYS A 12 -23.03 -34.54 6.30
CA LYS A 12 -22.41 -33.32 6.87
C LYS A 12 -22.10 -32.31 5.75
N LYS A 13 -22.79 -31.15 5.74
CA LYS A 13 -22.58 -30.09 4.73
C LYS A 13 -21.11 -29.63 4.74
N ARG A 14 -20.38 -29.88 3.65
CA ARG A 14 -18.98 -29.43 3.48
C ARG A 14 -18.94 -27.89 3.51
N LYS A 15 -18.19 -27.31 4.47
CA LYS A 15 -17.99 -25.86 4.56
C LYS A 15 -17.35 -25.33 3.27
N ARG A 16 -18.00 -24.35 2.62
CA ARG A 16 -17.48 -23.73 1.39
C ARG A 16 -16.16 -23.02 1.69
N ARG A 17 -15.11 -23.35 0.93
CA ARG A 17 -13.81 -22.68 1.04
C ARG A 17 -13.97 -21.16 0.79
N PRO A 18 -13.32 -20.31 1.61
CA PRO A 18 -13.44 -18.86 1.46
C PRO A 18 -12.90 -18.40 0.10
N GLN A 19 -13.41 -17.27 -0.37
CA GLN A 19 -12.94 -16.65 -1.62
C GLN A 19 -11.71 -15.79 -1.36
N ALA A 20 -10.72 -15.94 -2.23
CA ALA A 20 -9.48 -15.17 -2.22
C ALA A 20 -9.42 -14.20 -3.40
N PHE A 21 -8.86 -13.00 -3.16
CA PHE A 21 -8.87 -11.92 -4.13
C PHE A 21 -7.49 -11.33 -4.40
N ASP A 22 -7.29 -10.92 -5.65
CA ASP A 22 -6.17 -10.10 -6.09
C ASP A 22 -6.63 -8.68 -6.41
N VAL A 23 -5.81 -7.71 -6.04
CA VAL A 23 -6.00 -6.29 -6.35
C VAL A 23 -5.11 -5.93 -7.52
N LEU A 24 -5.75 -5.38 -8.55
CA LEU A 24 -5.11 -4.88 -9.75
C LEU A 24 -5.31 -3.36 -9.81
N ALA A 25 -4.28 -2.62 -10.21
CA ALA A 25 -4.38 -1.18 -10.46
C ALA A 25 -3.72 -0.82 -11.79
N ARG A 26 -4.19 0.26 -12.42
CA ARG A 26 -3.70 0.71 -13.72
C ARG A 26 -2.79 1.91 -13.52
N PRO A 27 -1.51 1.85 -13.97
CA PRO A 27 -0.64 3.01 -13.97
C PRO A 27 -1.21 4.19 -14.79
N ARG A 28 -0.77 5.41 -14.51
CA ARG A 28 -1.13 6.59 -15.31
C ARG A 28 -0.64 6.42 -16.76
N ARG A 29 -1.49 6.78 -17.72
CA ARG A 29 -1.11 6.84 -19.14
C ARG A 29 -0.09 7.97 -19.34
N LYS A 30 1.03 7.69 -20.01
CA LYS A 30 1.98 8.71 -20.48
C LYS A 30 1.47 9.30 -21.81
N LYS A 31 1.74 10.59 -22.07
CA LYS A 31 1.40 11.24 -23.36
C LYS A 31 2.06 10.43 -24.49
N GLY A 32 1.34 10.23 -25.60
CA GLY A 32 1.82 9.45 -26.75
C GLY A 32 1.85 7.93 -26.57
N ARG A 33 1.43 7.36 -25.43
CA ARG A 33 1.45 5.90 -25.21
C ARG A 33 0.05 5.30 -25.07
N LYS A 34 -0.08 4.05 -25.51
CA LYS A 34 -1.30 3.23 -25.33
C LYS A 34 -1.65 3.11 -23.85
N ARG A 35 -2.94 2.85 -23.58
CA ARG A 35 -3.44 2.70 -22.20
C ARG A 35 -2.78 1.48 -21.54
N PRO A 36 -2.12 1.63 -20.38
CA PRO A 36 -1.41 0.52 -19.76
C PRO A 36 -2.37 -0.56 -19.25
N LYS A 37 -1.86 -1.80 -19.20
CA LYS A 37 -2.57 -2.95 -18.62
C LYS A 37 -2.71 -2.79 -17.09
N LEU A 38 -3.66 -3.52 -16.52
CA LEU A 38 -3.84 -3.61 -15.07
C LEU A 38 -2.71 -4.48 -14.50
N ILE A 39 -1.97 -3.99 -13.51
CA ILE A 39 -0.90 -4.72 -12.85
C ILE A 39 -1.36 -5.20 -11.46
N LYS A 40 -0.89 -6.38 -11.05
CA LYS A 40 -1.18 -6.95 -9.72
C LYS A 40 -0.38 -6.23 -8.65
N ILE A 41 -1.03 -5.93 -7.52
CA ILE A 41 -0.46 -5.12 -6.44
C ILE A 41 -0.13 -5.96 -5.20
N ASN A 42 -1.00 -6.88 -4.82
CA ASN A 42 -0.81 -7.76 -3.67
C ASN A 42 0.00 -9.00 -4.07
N LYS A 43 0.89 -9.47 -3.18
CA LYS A 43 1.62 -10.75 -3.35
C LYS A 43 0.79 -11.95 -2.86
N VAL A 44 0.13 -11.78 -1.71
CA VAL A 44 -0.66 -12.82 -1.03
C VAL A 44 -2.16 -12.68 -1.32
N PRO A 45 -2.94 -13.77 -1.34
CA PRO A 45 -4.39 -13.70 -1.55
C PRO A 45 -5.07 -12.94 -0.42
N LEU A 46 -5.97 -12.01 -0.73
CA LEU A 46 -6.63 -11.16 0.28
C LEU A 46 -8.09 -11.54 0.50
N SER A 47 -8.61 -11.19 1.67
CA SER A 47 -10.06 -11.19 1.94
C SER A 47 -10.75 -10.12 1.09
N LYS A 48 -12.07 -10.22 0.90
CA LYS A 48 -12.84 -9.22 0.14
C LYS A 48 -12.73 -7.82 0.75
N VAL A 49 -12.69 -7.74 2.09
CA VAL A 49 -12.61 -6.48 2.83
C VAL A 49 -11.23 -5.85 2.65
N ASP A 50 -10.17 -6.63 2.85
CA ASP A 50 -8.79 -6.15 2.68
C ASP A 50 -8.49 -5.76 1.24
N ALA A 51 -9.00 -6.54 0.28
CA ALA A 51 -8.87 -6.23 -1.14
C ALA A 51 -9.56 -4.91 -1.49
N LYS A 52 -10.74 -4.60 -0.90
CA LYS A 52 -11.40 -3.29 -1.07
C LYS A 52 -10.59 -2.17 -0.45
N ASN A 53 -10.07 -2.35 0.76
CA ASN A 53 -9.25 -1.35 1.45
C ASN A 53 -8.00 -1.03 0.62
N LEU A 54 -7.23 -2.05 0.23
CA LEU A 54 -6.03 -1.90 -0.57
C LEU A 54 -6.34 -1.27 -1.94
N ARG A 55 -7.40 -1.71 -2.61
CA ARG A 55 -7.84 -1.13 -3.90
C ARG A 55 -8.06 0.37 -3.78
N ASN A 56 -8.92 0.79 -2.85
CA ASN A 56 -9.26 2.20 -2.68
C ASN A 56 -8.05 3.02 -2.23
N PHE A 57 -7.24 2.50 -1.30
CA PHE A 57 -6.05 3.18 -0.78
C PHE A 57 -5.01 3.45 -1.85
N ILE A 58 -4.72 2.46 -2.69
CA ILE A 58 -3.77 2.63 -3.80
C ILE A 58 -4.31 3.61 -4.84
N THR A 59 -5.61 3.58 -5.13
CA THR A 59 -6.21 4.47 -6.13
C THR A 59 -6.21 5.91 -5.63
N ASP A 60 -6.57 6.15 -4.36
CA ASP A 60 -6.62 7.47 -3.73
C ASP A 60 -5.23 8.10 -3.51
N ARG A 61 -4.21 7.28 -3.22
CA ARG A 61 -2.86 7.75 -2.84
C ARG A 61 -1.81 7.55 -3.93
N SER A 62 -2.22 7.30 -5.17
CA SER A 62 -1.33 7.19 -6.33
C SER A 62 -1.96 7.80 -7.57
N LEU A 63 -1.19 7.96 -8.63
CA LEU A 63 -1.72 8.44 -9.92
C LEU A 63 -2.60 7.43 -10.68
N ALA A 64 -2.98 6.30 -10.05
CA ALA A 64 -3.81 5.28 -10.68
C ALA A 64 -5.30 5.62 -10.55
N ARG A 65 -5.97 5.94 -11.67
CA ARG A 65 -7.43 6.20 -11.66
C ARG A 65 -8.33 4.98 -11.59
N THR A 66 -7.83 3.84 -12.05
CA THR A 66 -8.65 2.65 -12.25
C THR A 66 -8.00 1.50 -11.53
N SER A 67 -8.81 0.80 -10.74
CA SER A 67 -8.40 -0.38 -10.03
C SER A 67 -9.52 -1.41 -10.01
N ARG A 68 -9.17 -2.67 -9.82
CA ARG A 68 -10.09 -3.81 -9.87
C ARG A 68 -9.68 -4.86 -8.87
N ILE A 69 -10.67 -5.43 -8.21
CA ILE A 69 -10.51 -6.68 -7.48
C ILE A 69 -10.88 -7.83 -8.43
N LYS A 70 -9.97 -8.78 -8.60
CA LYS A 70 -10.16 -10.02 -9.36
C LYS A 70 -10.27 -11.18 -8.38
N LEU A 71 -11.23 -12.07 -8.59
CA LEU A 71 -11.28 -13.33 -7.87
C LEU A 71 -10.07 -14.18 -8.28
N ARG A 72 -9.26 -14.62 -7.31
CA ARG A 72 -8.13 -15.51 -7.53
C ARG A 72 -8.58 -16.97 -7.55
N GLY A 73 -9.57 -17.32 -6.71
CA GLY A 73 -10.11 -18.66 -6.59
C GLY A 73 -10.69 -18.91 -5.20
N ARG A 74 -10.99 -20.18 -4.90
CA ARG A 74 -11.37 -20.64 -3.55
C ARG A 74 -10.09 -21.00 -2.80
N GLY A 75 -9.78 -20.28 -1.73
CA GLY A 75 -8.55 -20.45 -0.95
C GLY A 75 -8.53 -19.57 0.28
N ARG A 76 -7.73 -19.95 1.29
CA ARG A 76 -7.65 -19.21 2.55
C ARG A 76 -7.05 -17.82 2.30
N PRO A 77 -7.79 -16.71 2.53
CA PRO A 77 -7.21 -15.38 2.46
C PRO A 77 -6.15 -15.22 3.55
N GLN A 78 -5.09 -14.49 3.23
CA GLN A 78 -3.99 -14.18 4.14
C GLN A 78 -4.04 -12.71 4.55
N LYS A 79 -3.40 -12.40 5.68
CA LYS A 79 -3.26 -11.02 6.17
C LYS A 79 -2.51 -10.18 5.13
N PRO A 80 -2.93 -8.92 4.87
CA PRO A 80 -2.28 -8.06 3.90
C PRO A 80 -0.85 -7.73 4.34
N ARG A 81 0.12 -7.95 3.44
CA ARG A 81 1.53 -7.54 3.67
C ARG A 81 1.75 -6.04 3.55
N LEU A 82 0.92 -5.35 2.76
CA LEU A 82 1.01 -3.90 2.58
C LEU A 82 0.22 -3.22 3.71
N PRO A 83 0.81 -2.24 4.41
CA PRO A 83 0.11 -1.55 5.49
C PRO A 83 -0.98 -0.65 4.90
N VAL A 84 -2.23 -1.03 5.12
CA VAL A 84 -3.41 -0.27 4.68
C VAL A 84 -4.34 -0.08 5.88
N PRO A 85 -4.87 1.13 6.11
CA PRO A 85 -5.80 1.36 7.20
C PRO A 85 -7.07 0.49 7.06
N PRO A 86 -7.54 -0.15 8.14
CA PRO A 86 -8.83 -0.84 8.12
C PRO A 86 -9.97 0.16 7.84
N GLY A 87 -11.05 -0.35 7.26
CA GLY A 87 -12.24 0.46 6.91
C GLY A 87 -12.02 1.57 5.87
N PHE A 88 -10.81 1.70 5.29
CA PHE A 88 -10.50 2.76 4.33
C PHE A 88 -11.46 2.78 3.14
N ALA A 89 -11.89 1.60 2.66
CA ALA A 89 -12.82 1.50 1.55
C ALA A 89 -14.21 2.08 1.86
N LYS A 90 -14.68 1.94 3.10
CA LYS A 90 -15.98 2.49 3.54
C LYS A 90 -15.90 4.01 3.58
N ARG A 91 -14.86 4.54 4.25
CA ARG A 91 -14.60 5.98 4.40
C ARG A 91 -14.45 6.71 3.06
N THR A 92 -13.78 6.08 2.09
CA THR A 92 -13.51 6.70 0.78
C THR A 92 -14.51 6.33 -0.31
N ARG A 93 -15.62 5.64 0.01
CA ARG A 93 -16.57 5.13 -1.00
C ARG A 93 -17.06 6.22 -1.96
N LYS A 94 -17.34 7.43 -1.44
CA LYS A 94 -17.87 8.57 -2.21
C LYS A 94 -16.91 9.06 -3.31
N LYS A 95 -15.59 8.86 -3.14
CA LYS A 95 -14.54 9.25 -4.11
C LYS A 95 -14.51 8.38 -5.37
N PHE A 96 -15.16 7.22 -5.35
CA PHE A 96 -15.13 6.27 -6.45
C PHE A 96 -16.50 6.10 -7.09
N ARG A 97 -16.51 5.76 -8.38
CA ARG A 97 -17.70 5.37 -9.14
C ARG A 97 -17.56 3.93 -9.65
N SER A 98 -18.69 3.23 -9.67
CA SER A 98 -18.87 1.87 -10.19
C SER A 98 -19.37 1.84 -11.65
N PHE A 99 -19.44 2.99 -12.31
CA PHE A 99 -19.87 3.14 -13.70
C PHE A 99 -18.85 3.96 -14.51
N ARG A 100 -18.86 3.77 -15.83
CA ARG A 100 -18.22 4.68 -16.79
C ARG A 100 -19.31 5.52 -17.47
N ILE A 101 -18.94 6.70 -17.92
CA ILE A 101 -19.83 7.54 -18.75
C ILE A 101 -19.41 7.33 -20.20
N VAL A 102 -20.36 6.97 -21.06
CA VAL A 102 -20.17 6.83 -22.51
C VAL A 102 -21.30 7.59 -23.18
N LYS A 103 -20.97 8.65 -23.93
CA LYS A 103 -21.95 9.53 -24.59
C LYS A 103 -23.09 9.95 -23.63
N GLY A 104 -22.75 10.51 -22.46
CA GLY A 104 -23.70 10.92 -21.41
C GLY A 104 -24.32 9.78 -20.57
N LYS A 105 -24.38 8.55 -21.08
CA LYS A 105 -25.02 7.42 -20.39
C LYS A 105 -24.10 6.74 -19.37
N LYS A 106 -24.65 6.37 -18.20
CA LYS A 106 -23.93 5.65 -17.13
C LYS A 106 -23.95 4.14 -17.41
N ILE A 107 -22.80 3.57 -17.81
CA ILE A 107 -22.64 2.12 -18.05
C ILE A 107 -21.94 1.47 -16.86
N PRO A 108 -22.51 0.41 -16.24
CA PRO A 108 -21.90 -0.25 -15.09
C PRO A 108 -20.53 -0.86 -15.43
N LEU A 109 -19.60 -0.79 -14.48
CA LEU A 109 -18.30 -1.44 -14.59
C LEU A 109 -18.41 -2.92 -14.22
N ARG A 110 -17.50 -3.74 -14.78
CA ARG A 110 -17.32 -5.13 -14.36
C ARG A 110 -17.17 -5.22 -12.83
N LYS A 111 -17.77 -6.24 -12.22
CA LYS A 111 -17.76 -6.47 -10.76
C LYS A 111 -16.34 -6.31 -10.17
N GLY A 112 -16.25 -5.55 -9.08
CA GLY A 112 -14.99 -5.28 -8.36
C GLY A 112 -14.12 -4.15 -8.93
N LYS A 113 -14.43 -3.60 -10.11
CA LYS A 113 -13.73 -2.48 -10.73
C LYS A 113 -14.31 -1.14 -10.26
N VAL A 114 -13.43 -0.16 -10.02
CA VAL A 114 -13.80 1.21 -9.69
C VAL A 114 -12.97 2.20 -10.49
N ILE A 115 -13.52 3.40 -10.65
CA ILE A 115 -12.83 4.55 -11.21
C ILE A 115 -12.95 5.70 -10.21
N GLU A 116 -11.85 6.39 -9.94
CA GLU A 116 -11.86 7.61 -9.13
C GLU A 116 -12.64 8.74 -9.83
N LYS A 117 -13.43 9.51 -9.06
CA LYS A 117 -14.27 10.59 -9.59
C LYS A 117 -13.49 11.87 -9.88
N SER A 118 -12.42 12.15 -9.14
CA SER A 118 -11.71 13.43 -9.23
C SER A 118 -11.23 13.72 -10.66
N ARG A 119 -11.47 14.94 -11.15
CA ARG A 119 -11.00 15.44 -12.46
C ARG A 119 -9.49 15.66 -12.50
N PHE A 120 -8.89 15.99 -11.36
CA PHE A 120 -7.46 16.25 -11.22
C PHE A 120 -6.83 15.22 -10.27
N LEU A 121 -5.72 14.61 -10.71
CA LEU A 121 -5.03 13.54 -10.00
C LEU A 121 -3.90 14.05 -9.09
N LEU A 122 -3.82 15.38 -8.84
CA LEU A 122 -2.78 16.21 -8.18
C LEU A 122 -2.29 17.34 -9.11
N ASP A 123 -1.95 18.49 -8.53
CA ASP A 123 -1.76 19.75 -9.27
C ASP A 123 -0.35 19.91 -9.83
N THR A 124 0.73 19.56 -9.11
CA THR A 124 2.09 19.90 -9.55
C THR A 124 2.84 18.78 -10.31
N LYS A 125 3.81 19.16 -11.16
CA LYS A 125 4.69 18.22 -11.89
C LYS A 125 5.58 17.41 -10.94
N SER A 126 6.03 18.02 -9.84
CA SER A 126 6.82 17.42 -8.76
C SER A 126 6.03 16.35 -7.99
N GLU A 127 4.79 16.64 -7.57
CA GLU A 127 3.89 15.65 -6.95
C GLU A 127 3.64 14.45 -7.87
N LYS A 128 3.43 14.70 -9.17
CA LYS A 128 3.24 13.64 -10.17
C LYS A 128 4.45 12.71 -10.29
N ARG A 129 5.68 13.22 -10.15
CA ARG A 129 6.90 12.40 -10.17
C ARG A 129 6.98 11.53 -8.92
N SER A 130 6.56 12.02 -7.76
CA SER A 130 6.66 11.33 -6.46
C SER A 130 5.61 10.24 -6.23
N ILE A 131 4.46 10.29 -6.93
CA ILE A 131 3.23 9.56 -6.55
C ILE A 131 2.82 8.47 -7.58
N THR A 132 3.77 7.97 -8.39
CA THR A 132 3.45 6.87 -9.33
C THR A 132 3.00 5.60 -8.59
N LEU A 133 2.14 4.82 -9.25
CA LEU A 133 1.62 3.57 -8.69
C LEU A 133 2.74 2.64 -8.20
N SER A 134 3.81 2.48 -8.99
CA SER A 134 4.96 1.64 -8.63
C SER A 134 5.69 2.18 -7.41
N ARG A 135 5.95 3.50 -7.35
CA ARG A 135 6.58 4.13 -6.18
C ARG A 135 5.71 3.99 -4.94
N LYS A 136 4.39 4.13 -5.05
CA LYS A 136 3.49 3.96 -3.90
C LYS A 136 3.51 2.53 -3.35
N VAL A 137 3.53 1.54 -4.24
CA VAL A 137 3.67 0.13 -3.85
C VAL A 137 5.04 -0.13 -3.22
N ALA A 138 6.11 0.45 -3.76
CA ALA A 138 7.45 0.35 -3.18
C ALA A 138 7.53 1.00 -1.78
N GLU A 139 6.93 2.17 -1.59
CA GLU A 139 6.82 2.86 -0.30
C GLU A 139 6.10 1.97 0.74
N LEU A 140 4.98 1.37 0.36
CA LEU A 140 4.24 0.45 1.24
C LEU A 140 5.06 -0.80 1.59
N ASN A 141 5.79 -1.35 0.63
CA ASN A 141 6.70 -2.47 0.90
C ASN A 141 7.84 -2.05 1.84
N ARG A 142 8.41 -0.85 1.67
CA ARG A 142 9.44 -0.31 2.57
C ARG A 142 8.90 -0.13 3.99
N LYS A 143 7.70 0.44 4.13
CA LYS A 143 7.00 0.59 5.42
C LYS A 143 6.68 -0.76 6.08
N ALA A 144 6.31 -1.76 5.29
CA ALA A 144 6.11 -3.12 5.80
C ALA A 144 7.43 -3.71 6.35
N ARG A 145 8.54 -3.51 5.63
CA ARG A 145 9.87 -3.99 6.03
C ARG A 145 10.46 -3.24 7.21
N SER A 146 10.28 -1.92 7.30
CA SER A 146 10.81 -1.11 8.40
C SER A 146 10.19 -1.46 9.74
N LYS A 147 8.93 -1.91 9.76
CA LYS A 147 8.29 -2.46 10.97
C LYS A 147 8.92 -3.78 11.46
N LEU A 148 9.59 -4.52 10.58
CA LEU A 148 10.20 -5.80 10.89
C LEU A 148 11.68 -5.68 11.25
N ARG A 149 12.32 -4.55 10.93
CA ARG A 149 13.73 -4.34 11.29
C ARG A 149 13.77 -3.84 12.72
N PRO A 150 14.48 -4.51 13.64
CA PRO A 150 14.84 -3.86 14.90
C PRO A 150 15.56 -2.57 14.53
N ILE A 151 15.17 -1.46 15.16
CA ILE A 151 15.96 -0.23 15.11
C ILE A 151 17.33 -0.69 15.59
N LYS A 152 18.32 -0.79 14.68
CA LYS A 152 19.71 -0.93 15.10
C LYS A 152 19.91 0.31 15.96
N ARG A 153 19.93 0.14 17.29
CA ARG A 153 20.35 1.20 18.21
C ARG A 153 21.61 1.75 17.57
N SER A 154 21.60 3.03 17.22
CA SER A 154 22.80 3.68 16.72
C SER A 154 23.92 3.20 17.62
N GLN A 155 24.98 2.65 17.03
CA GLN A 155 26.17 2.22 17.79
C GLN A 155 26.41 3.27 18.87
N PRO A 156 26.64 2.88 20.14
CA PRO A 156 26.85 3.84 21.21
C PRO A 156 27.81 4.90 20.68
N ARG A 157 27.41 6.18 20.74
CA ARG A 157 28.25 7.29 20.27
C ARG A 157 29.63 7.01 20.85
N ARG A 158 30.64 6.76 19.99
CA ARG A 158 32.00 6.48 20.48
C ARG A 158 32.33 7.62 21.43
N LYS A 159 32.58 7.30 22.70
CA LYS A 159 33.03 8.30 23.67
C LYS A 159 34.27 8.93 23.05
N VAL A 160 34.26 10.25 22.91
CA VAL A 160 35.41 11.00 22.37
C VAL A 160 36.59 10.68 23.29
N SER A 161 37.73 10.26 22.72
CA SER A 161 38.89 9.90 23.54
C SER A 161 39.39 11.12 24.32
N GLN A 162 39.94 10.93 25.52
CA GLN A 162 40.48 12.03 26.33
C GLN A 162 41.50 12.86 25.53
N LYS A 163 42.37 12.19 24.77
CA LYS A 163 43.34 12.82 23.86
C LYS A 163 42.68 13.77 22.84
N THR A 164 41.51 13.41 22.33
CA THR A 164 40.75 14.24 21.39
C THR A 164 40.13 15.45 22.10
N LEU A 165 39.64 15.30 23.34
CA LEU A 165 39.14 16.41 24.16
C LEU A 165 40.27 17.39 24.49
N ASP A 166 41.44 16.89 24.87
CA ASP A 166 42.62 17.69 25.20
C ASP A 166 43.14 18.44 23.97
N ALA A 167 43.12 17.82 22.79
CA ALA A 167 43.46 18.47 21.53
C ALA A 167 42.48 19.61 21.20
N LEU A 168 41.17 19.37 21.37
CA LEU A 168 40.14 20.40 21.18
C LEU A 168 40.29 21.57 22.18
N ALA A 169 40.58 21.27 23.44
CA ALA A 169 40.82 22.27 24.48
C ALA A 169 42.05 23.13 24.16
N ARG A 170 43.17 22.51 23.77
CA ARG A 170 44.38 23.21 23.33
C ARG A 170 44.12 24.10 22.11
N GLY A 171 43.46 23.58 21.08
CA GLY A 171 43.10 24.35 19.90
C GLY A 171 42.21 25.56 20.22
N ARG A 172 41.25 25.40 21.15
CA ARG A 172 40.38 26.49 21.61
C ARG A 172 41.16 27.55 22.38
N LYS A 173 42.12 27.17 23.23
CA LYS A 173 43.00 28.09 23.96
C LYS A 173 43.84 28.95 23.01
N ILE A 174 44.47 28.32 22.03
CA ILE A 174 45.27 29.02 21.00
C ILE A 174 44.39 29.99 20.20
N ARG A 175 43.21 29.55 19.77
CA ARG A 175 42.27 30.40 19.03
C ARG A 175 41.85 31.63 19.84
N LEU A 176 41.57 31.49 21.13
CA LEU A 176 41.22 32.61 22.01
C LEU A 176 42.38 33.58 22.20
N GLN A 177 43.61 33.08 22.36
CA GLN A 177 44.80 33.93 22.45
C GLN A 177 45.02 34.72 21.17
N ASN A 178 44.88 34.09 20.00
CA ASN A 178 45.03 34.76 18.71
C ASN A 178 43.93 35.80 18.46
N LEU A 179 42.70 35.55 18.92
CA LEU A 179 41.62 36.53 18.86
C LEU A 179 41.87 37.73 19.78
N LYS A 180 42.45 37.51 20.97
CA LYS A 180 42.84 38.59 21.88
C LYS A 180 44.00 39.43 21.35
N LYS A 181 44.97 38.82 20.64
CA LYS A 181 46.08 39.53 19.98
C LYS A 181 45.68 40.29 18.71
N LYS A 182 44.50 39.97 18.13
CA LYS A 182 43.95 40.65 16.95
C LYS A 182 43.04 41.85 17.30
N ARG A 183 42.77 42.07 18.59
CA ARG A 183 42.14 43.29 19.10
C ARG A 183 43.24 44.22 19.59
#